data_AF-A0A7V5R531-F1
#
_entry.id   AF-A0A7V5R531-F1
#
_cell.length_a   1.000
_cell.length_b   1.000
_cell.length_c   1.000
_cell.angle_alpha   90.00
_cell.angle_beta   90.00
_cell.angle_gamma   90.00
#
_symmetry.space_group_name_H-M   'P 1'
#
loop_
_entity.id
_entity.type
_entity.pdbx_description
1 polymer ?
#
loop_
_entity_poly.entity_id
_entity_poly.type
_entity_poly.pdbx_seq_one_letter_code
_entity_poly.pdbx_strand_id
1 'polypeptide(L)'
;MQRGGSQPAFEFGGDDIYAFDDYYAFREDGRLGEVYRQILDLDLRHSNLLVKSFADNRRRSIRLSNDLSEVFDTATSFTFPDGVHESGTQLGDQLAAVAKMLSVKDRLPGSPKRQIYFVNYHDWDTHAAPLDAASHRVDYLDKCLGAFGDALHQLGLENNVTTCTISDFGRSITPNGAGTDHGWGSHAFVMGGAVNGGDIYGLMPEIAANSPDAIEDRVIPTTAVEQYLATIASWFGASSADLDVIFPNLHSFPQRNLGFVS
;
A
#
# COMPACT_ATOMS: atom_id res chain seq x y z
N MET A 1 17.24 -18.45 -4.49
CA MET A 1 17.51 -17.35 -3.52
C MET A 1 17.56 -16.05 -4.29
N GLN A 2 16.39 -15.42 -4.45
CA GLN A 2 16.27 -14.07 -5.00
C GLN A 2 16.92 -13.12 -3.99
N ARG A 3 17.88 -12.31 -4.45
CA ARG A 3 18.41 -11.22 -3.64
C ARG A 3 17.29 -10.18 -3.56
N GLY A 4 16.51 -10.24 -2.48
CA GLY A 4 15.59 -9.17 -2.12
C GLY A 4 16.36 -7.86 -2.12
N GLY A 5 15.78 -6.83 -2.73
CA GLY A 5 16.38 -5.52 -2.84
C GLY A 5 16.91 -5.06 -1.48
N SER A 6 18.15 -4.57 -1.46
CA SER A 6 18.86 -4.11 -0.27
C SER A 6 18.31 -2.79 0.31
N GLN A 7 17.07 -2.46 0.00
CA GLN A 7 16.44 -1.15 0.23
C GLN A 7 15.05 -1.40 0.81
N PRO A 8 14.63 -0.68 1.86
CA PRO A 8 13.35 -0.93 2.52
C PRO A 8 12.19 -0.64 1.56
N ALA A 9 11.24 -1.58 1.46
CA ALA A 9 9.87 -1.22 1.12
C ALA A 9 9.30 -0.47 2.33
N PHE A 10 8.59 0.64 2.10
CA PHE A 10 7.94 1.36 3.18
C PHE A 10 6.50 0.83 3.29
N GLU A 11 6.21 0.15 4.39
CA GLU A 11 4.87 -0.26 4.76
C GLU A 11 4.35 0.73 5.81
N PHE A 12 3.13 1.24 5.59
CA PHE A 12 2.41 2.09 6.53
C PHE A 12 1.19 1.26 6.94
N GLY A 13 1.13 0.84 8.21
CA GLY A 13 0.02 0.04 8.72
C GLY A 13 0.08 -0.13 10.23
N GLY A 14 -1.08 -0.09 10.90
CA GLY A 14 -1.17 -0.33 12.34
C GLY A 14 -0.35 0.65 13.19
N ASP A 15 0.02 0.26 14.42
CA ASP A 15 0.69 1.08 15.45
C ASP A 15 1.93 1.89 14.98
N ASP A 16 2.43 1.67 13.76
CA ASP A 16 3.42 2.51 13.07
C ASP A 16 2.90 3.91 12.68
N ILE A 17 1.60 4.20 12.79
CA ILE A 17 1.01 5.54 12.48
C ILE A 17 1.15 6.54 13.62
N TYR A 18 1.36 6.09 14.86
CA TYR A 18 1.87 6.99 15.89
C TYR A 18 3.28 7.50 15.56
N ALA A 19 3.98 6.94 14.57
CA ALA A 19 5.28 7.45 14.18
C ALA A 19 5.23 8.72 13.31
N PHE A 20 4.08 9.19 12.79
CA PHE A 20 4.10 10.38 11.90
C PHE A 20 3.88 11.73 12.61
N ASP A 21 3.02 11.78 13.63
CA ASP A 21 2.97 12.92 14.57
C ASP A 21 3.92 12.73 15.77
N ASP A 22 4.20 11.46 16.13
CA ASP A 22 4.99 11.05 17.29
C ASP A 22 6.29 10.31 16.89
N TYR A 23 6.89 10.71 15.77
CA TYR A 23 8.30 10.41 15.47
C TYR A 23 9.27 10.90 16.57
N TYR A 24 8.74 11.58 17.59
CA TYR A 24 9.40 12.02 18.80
C TYR A 24 9.24 11.09 20.03
N ALA A 25 8.58 9.94 19.95
CA ALA A 25 8.42 9.06 21.13
C ALA A 25 9.70 8.29 21.54
N PHE A 26 10.77 8.35 20.73
CA PHE A 26 12.12 8.12 21.22
C PHE A 26 13.04 9.22 20.72
N ARG A 27 12.93 10.41 21.34
CA ARG A 27 14.05 11.36 21.30
C ARG A 27 15.27 10.65 21.88
N GLU A 28 16.22 10.28 21.02
CA GLU A 28 17.53 9.74 21.44
C GLU A 28 18.40 10.79 22.14
N ASP A 29 17.88 12.02 22.30
CA ASP A 29 18.54 13.03 23.11
C ASP A 29 18.51 12.64 24.60
N GLY A 30 19.64 12.84 25.24
CA GLY A 30 19.82 12.51 26.65
C GLY A 30 20.06 11.04 26.96
N ARG A 31 20.03 10.75 28.26
CA ARG A 31 20.65 9.57 28.86
C ARG A 31 19.98 8.24 28.48
N LEU A 32 18.68 8.25 28.19
CA LEU A 32 17.93 7.04 27.82
C LEU A 32 18.26 6.58 26.39
N GLY A 33 18.42 7.52 25.45
CA GLY A 33 18.85 7.21 24.09
C GLY A 33 20.26 6.63 24.02
N GLU A 34 21.18 7.15 24.84
CA GLU A 34 22.54 6.61 24.94
C GLU A 34 22.57 5.17 25.48
N VAL A 35 21.83 4.90 26.56
CA VAL A 35 21.74 3.55 27.13
C VAL A 35 21.14 2.58 26.11
N TYR A 36 20.12 3.00 25.39
CA TYR A 36 19.48 2.18 24.37
C TYR A 36 20.44 1.85 23.20
N ARG A 37 21.21 2.82 22.72
CA ARG A 37 22.26 2.58 21.71
C ARG A 37 23.34 1.62 22.20
N GLN A 38 23.73 1.71 23.48
CA GLN A 38 24.70 0.78 24.07
C GLN A 38 24.15 -0.67 24.13
N ILE A 39 22.87 -0.84 24.44
CA ILE A 39 22.21 -2.16 24.41
C ILE A 39 22.21 -2.72 22.99
N LEU A 40 21.82 -1.92 21.99
CA LEU A 40 21.85 -2.35 20.60
C LEU A 40 23.27 -2.72 20.14
N ASP A 41 24.30 -1.95 20.51
CA ASP A 41 25.69 -2.26 20.17
C ASP A 41 26.24 -3.52 20.86
N LEU A 42 25.69 -3.89 22.03
CA LEU A 42 25.95 -5.18 22.66
C LEU A 42 25.26 -6.31 21.90
N ASP A 43 23.98 -6.14 21.57
CA ASP A 43 23.16 -7.12 20.86
C ASP A 43 23.67 -7.43 19.45
N LEU A 44 24.26 -6.44 18.77
CA LEU A 44 24.92 -6.63 17.47
C LEU A 44 26.13 -7.58 17.51
N ARG A 45 26.76 -7.71 18.68
CA ARG A 45 27.88 -8.62 18.94
C ARG A 45 27.42 -9.95 19.53
N HIS A 46 26.10 -10.12 19.75
CA HIS A 46 25.56 -11.34 20.30
C HIS A 46 25.71 -12.51 19.32
N SER A 47 26.01 -13.69 19.84
CA SER A 47 26.07 -14.94 19.07
C SER A 47 24.72 -15.43 18.56
N ASN A 48 23.59 -14.86 19.03
CA ASN A 48 22.25 -15.27 18.66
C ASN A 48 21.80 -14.45 17.45
N LEU A 49 21.50 -15.12 16.35
CA LEU A 49 21.12 -14.48 15.10
C LEU A 49 19.84 -13.64 15.20
N LEU A 50 18.84 -14.07 16.00
CA LEU A 50 17.61 -13.31 16.17
C LEU A 50 17.85 -11.99 16.91
N VAL A 51 18.63 -12.05 18.00
CA VAL A 51 19.01 -10.85 18.77
C VAL A 51 19.79 -9.88 17.88
N LYS A 52 20.77 -10.39 17.15
CA LYS A 52 21.56 -9.59 16.21
C LYS A 52 20.69 -8.96 15.12
N SER A 53 19.83 -9.75 14.46
CA SER A 53 18.94 -9.26 13.40
C SER A 53 17.93 -8.24 13.92
N PHE A 54 17.39 -8.44 15.11
CA PHE A 54 16.52 -7.45 15.76
C PHE A 54 17.28 -6.13 16.01
N ALA A 55 18.48 -6.20 16.58
CA ALA A 55 19.30 -5.02 16.84
C ALA A 55 19.71 -4.30 15.54
N ASP A 56 20.08 -5.06 14.50
CA ASP A 56 20.37 -4.54 13.16
C ASP A 56 19.13 -3.84 12.55
N ASN A 57 17.94 -4.43 12.65
CA ASN A 57 16.69 -3.82 12.18
C ASN A 57 16.38 -2.54 12.93
N ARG A 58 16.48 -2.56 14.27
CA ARG A 58 16.16 -1.41 15.10
C ARG A 58 17.10 -0.25 14.86
N ARG A 59 18.41 -0.52 14.75
CA ARG A 59 19.41 0.50 14.42
C ARG A 59 19.19 1.12 13.04
N ARG A 60 18.77 0.33 12.06
CA ARG A 60 18.40 0.85 10.72
C ARG A 60 17.17 1.75 10.79
N SER A 61 16.13 1.33 11.53
CA SER A 61 14.93 2.12 11.77
C SER A 61 15.25 3.47 12.43
N ILE A 62 16.11 3.50 13.45
CA ILE A 62 16.52 4.74 14.16
C ILE A 62 17.34 5.69 13.28
N ARG A 63 18.15 5.15 12.35
CA ARG A 63 18.89 6.00 11.40
C ARG A 63 17.95 6.62 10.37
N LEU A 64 17.12 5.77 9.74
CA LEU A 64 16.14 6.19 8.76
C LEU A 64 15.17 7.22 9.34
N SER A 65 14.59 6.89 10.50
CA SER A 65 14.67 7.70 11.71
C SER A 65 15.03 9.19 11.56
N ASN A 66 16.14 9.50 12.22
CA ASN A 66 16.80 10.80 12.21
C ASN A 66 16.96 11.42 10.81
N ASP A 67 17.36 10.62 9.80
CA ASP A 67 17.57 11.11 8.43
C ASP A 67 16.27 11.70 7.85
N LEU A 68 15.11 11.06 8.08
CA LEU A 68 13.81 11.56 7.64
C LEU A 68 13.39 12.80 8.42
N SER A 69 13.61 12.84 9.74
CA SER A 69 13.26 14.01 10.56
C SER A 69 14.00 15.25 10.09
N GLU A 70 15.30 15.13 9.80
CA GLU A 70 16.13 16.24 9.31
C GLU A 70 15.65 16.72 7.93
N VAL A 71 15.29 15.79 7.04
CA VAL A 71 14.87 16.13 5.69
C VAL A 71 13.42 16.65 5.64
N PHE A 72 12.55 16.23 6.55
CA PHE A 72 11.14 16.66 6.60
C PHE A 72 10.96 18.15 6.90
N ASP A 73 11.92 18.80 7.58
CA ASP A 73 11.92 20.26 7.73
C ASP A 73 12.03 20.99 6.38
N THR A 74 12.52 20.29 5.36
CA THR A 74 12.61 20.82 4.00
C THR A 74 11.39 20.48 3.13
N ALA A 75 10.49 19.60 3.59
CA ALA A 75 9.40 19.05 2.79
C ALA A 75 8.61 20.12 2.05
N THR A 76 8.31 19.86 0.78
CA THR A 76 7.48 20.76 -0.02
C THR A 76 6.09 20.80 0.62
N SER A 77 5.61 22.01 0.94
CA SER A 77 4.27 22.17 1.52
C SER A 77 3.20 21.81 0.50
N PHE A 78 2.19 21.09 0.97
CA PHE A 78 0.97 20.76 0.23
C PHE A 78 -0.21 20.81 1.21
N THR A 79 -1.40 20.98 0.68
CA THR A 79 -2.64 20.90 1.45
C THR A 79 -3.23 19.50 1.32
N PHE A 80 -3.60 18.92 2.47
CA PHE A 80 -4.41 17.70 2.56
C PHE A 80 -5.72 18.06 3.30
N PRO A 81 -6.91 17.69 2.80
CA PRO A 81 -8.16 18.15 3.41
C PRO A 81 -8.39 17.54 4.80
N ASP A 82 -8.76 18.36 5.79
CA ASP A 82 -9.01 17.89 7.16
C ASP A 82 -10.09 16.78 7.23
N GLY A 83 -11.06 16.83 6.31
CA GLY A 83 -12.23 15.94 6.26
C GLY A 83 -11.94 14.49 5.87
N VAL A 84 -10.67 14.12 5.65
CA VAL A 84 -10.26 12.73 5.40
C VAL A 84 -9.52 12.10 6.59
N HIS A 85 -9.33 12.85 7.68
CA HIS A 85 -8.74 12.33 8.92
C HIS A 85 -9.87 11.90 9.86
N GLU A 86 -10.19 10.60 9.86
CA GLU A 86 -11.29 10.04 10.66
C GLU A 86 -10.77 9.28 11.88
N SER A 87 -11.43 9.43 13.03
CA SER A 87 -11.04 8.68 14.23
C SER A 87 -11.36 7.19 14.07
N GLY A 88 -10.38 6.32 14.29
CA GLY A 88 -10.54 4.87 14.18
C GLY A 88 -10.22 4.29 12.79
N THR A 89 -9.93 5.12 11.79
CA THR A 89 -9.40 4.69 10.49
C THR A 89 -8.33 5.66 10.02
N GLN A 90 -7.20 5.17 9.53
CA GLN A 90 -6.02 6.00 9.31
C GLN A 90 -5.64 6.07 7.83
N LEU A 91 -6.55 5.79 6.89
CA LEU A 91 -6.20 5.80 5.47
C LEU A 91 -5.76 7.20 5.01
N GLY A 92 -6.50 8.24 5.41
CA GLY A 92 -6.13 9.63 5.11
C GLY A 92 -4.76 10.02 5.67
N ASP A 93 -4.47 9.67 6.94
CA ASP A 93 -3.18 9.92 7.59
C ASP A 93 -2.02 9.21 6.86
N GLN A 94 -2.23 7.94 6.49
CA GLN A 94 -1.24 7.15 5.76
C GLN A 94 -0.93 7.76 4.39
N LEU A 95 -1.96 8.16 3.64
CA LEU A 95 -1.79 8.78 2.33
C LEU A 95 -1.12 10.16 2.44
N ALA A 96 -1.44 10.95 3.45
CA ALA A 96 -0.76 12.21 3.73
C ALA A 96 0.72 12.00 4.06
N ALA A 97 1.03 10.98 4.87
CA ALA A 97 2.41 10.59 5.19
C ALA A 97 3.19 10.15 3.93
N VAL A 98 2.56 9.37 3.04
CA VAL A 98 3.14 8.98 1.75
C VAL A 98 3.40 10.21 0.87
N ALA A 99 2.45 11.14 0.77
CA ALA A 99 2.65 12.39 0.01
C ALA A 99 3.81 13.21 0.58
N LYS A 100 3.94 13.31 1.90
CA LYS A 100 5.06 13.99 2.57
C LYS A 100 6.40 13.30 2.27
N MET A 101 6.46 11.98 2.33
CA MET A 101 7.65 11.19 1.94
C MET A 101 8.05 11.44 0.49
N LEU A 102 7.07 11.42 -0.42
CA LEU A 102 7.29 11.68 -1.84
C LEU A 102 7.82 13.10 -2.09
N SER A 103 7.39 14.09 -1.30
CA SER A 103 7.86 15.48 -1.43
C SER A 103 9.36 15.65 -1.14
N VAL A 104 9.97 14.70 -0.44
CA VAL A 104 11.40 14.70 -0.08
C VAL A 104 12.21 13.59 -0.75
N LYS A 105 11.61 12.82 -1.66
CA LYS A 105 12.22 11.61 -2.25
C LYS A 105 13.63 11.81 -2.83
N ASP A 106 13.93 12.99 -3.38
CA ASP A 106 15.21 13.29 -4.03
C ASP A 106 16.28 13.80 -3.04
N ARG A 107 15.90 14.02 -1.78
CA ARG A 107 16.77 14.60 -0.74
C ARG A 107 17.30 13.56 0.24
N LEU A 108 16.74 12.36 0.22
CA LEU A 108 17.15 11.26 1.09
C LEU A 108 18.39 10.56 0.53
N PRO A 109 19.54 10.60 1.23
CA PRO A 109 20.76 9.96 0.76
C PRO A 109 20.57 8.45 0.58
N GLY A 110 20.89 7.94 -0.61
CA GLY A 110 20.80 6.51 -0.90
C GLY A 110 19.38 5.97 -1.07
N SER A 111 18.36 6.83 -1.13
CA SER A 111 17.00 6.42 -1.41
C SER A 111 16.88 5.68 -2.73
N PRO A 112 16.07 4.61 -2.78
CA PRO A 112 15.87 3.87 -4.01
C PRO A 112 15.09 4.74 -5.00
N LYS A 113 15.49 4.65 -6.28
CA LYS A 113 14.87 5.40 -7.38
C LYS A 113 13.40 5.05 -7.62
N ARG A 114 12.95 3.90 -7.12
CA ARG A 114 11.60 3.38 -7.23
C ARG A 114 11.19 2.83 -5.88
N GLN A 115 10.03 3.26 -5.39
CA GLN A 115 9.52 2.93 -4.07
C GLN A 115 8.09 2.43 -4.20
N ILE A 116 7.77 1.43 -3.37
CA ILE A 116 6.40 0.93 -3.20
C ILE A 116 6.02 1.33 -1.78
N TYR A 117 4.86 1.96 -1.66
CA TYR A 117 4.25 2.38 -0.40
C TYR A 117 3.00 1.54 -0.20
N PHE A 118 2.93 0.79 0.90
CA PHE A 118 1.71 0.09 1.29
C PHE A 118 0.95 0.94 2.29
N VAL A 119 -0.34 1.12 2.07
CA VAL A 119 -1.28 1.73 3.02
C VAL A 119 -2.44 0.77 3.21
N ASN A 120 -2.97 0.72 4.41
CA ASN A 120 -3.97 -0.25 4.81
C ASN A 120 -5.29 0.42 5.18
N TYR A 121 -6.38 -0.14 4.66
CA TYR A 121 -7.73 0.22 5.06
C TYR A 121 -8.48 -1.03 5.50
N HIS A 122 -8.71 -1.16 6.80
CA HIS A 122 -9.20 -2.38 7.43
C HIS A 122 -10.74 -2.43 7.51
N ASP A 123 -11.24 -3.47 8.19
CA ASP A 123 -12.65 -3.69 8.55
C ASP A 123 -13.61 -3.90 7.38
N TRP A 124 -13.11 -4.45 6.27
CA TRP A 124 -13.91 -4.89 5.13
C TRP A 124 -14.50 -6.31 5.29
N ASP A 125 -14.01 -7.09 6.27
CA ASP A 125 -14.55 -8.42 6.57
C ASP A 125 -15.80 -8.36 7.46
N THR A 126 -16.86 -7.76 6.94
CA THR A 126 -18.10 -7.55 7.69
C THR A 126 -19.03 -8.76 7.53
N HIS A 127 -19.10 -9.59 8.59
CA HIS A 127 -20.03 -10.74 8.65
C HIS A 127 -21.47 -10.35 9.03
N ALA A 128 -21.76 -9.05 9.10
CA ALA A 128 -23.08 -8.49 9.36
C ALA A 128 -23.25 -7.11 8.69
N ALA A 129 -24.47 -6.78 8.26
CA ALA A 129 -24.84 -5.48 7.69
C ALA A 129 -23.86 -4.94 6.62
N PRO A 130 -23.50 -5.74 5.60
CA PRO A 130 -22.40 -5.41 4.68
C PRO A 130 -22.66 -4.15 3.85
N LEU A 131 -23.92 -3.82 3.55
CA LEU A 131 -24.26 -2.67 2.71
C LEU A 131 -24.01 -1.33 3.41
N ASP A 132 -24.46 -1.19 4.66
CA ASP A 132 -24.26 0.05 5.43
C ASP A 132 -22.77 0.29 5.67
N ALA A 133 -22.06 -0.76 6.09
CA ALA A 133 -20.61 -0.69 6.28
C ALA A 133 -19.87 -0.38 4.97
N ALA A 134 -20.21 -1.05 3.86
CA ALA A 134 -19.54 -0.80 2.59
C ALA A 134 -19.81 0.59 2.05
N SER A 135 -21.03 1.12 2.18
CA SER A 135 -21.39 2.44 1.64
C SER A 135 -20.56 3.57 2.25
N HIS A 136 -20.45 3.60 3.59
CA HIS A 136 -19.63 4.58 4.30
C HIS A 136 -18.15 4.39 3.98
N ARG A 137 -17.70 3.13 3.88
CA ARG A 137 -16.28 2.85 3.61
C ARG A 137 -15.84 3.23 2.21
N VAL A 138 -16.69 2.98 1.20
CA VAL A 138 -16.43 3.36 -0.18
C VAL A 138 -16.43 4.89 -0.34
N ASP A 139 -17.33 5.60 0.33
CA ASP A 139 -17.33 7.08 0.36
C ASP A 139 -16.05 7.65 1.00
N TYR A 140 -15.59 7.06 2.11
CA TYR A 140 -14.32 7.45 2.73
C TYR A 140 -13.11 7.11 1.85
N LEU A 141 -13.11 5.95 1.19
CA LEU A 141 -12.07 5.55 0.24
C LEU A 141 -11.99 6.55 -0.93
N ASP A 142 -13.13 6.93 -1.52
CA ASP A 142 -13.20 7.91 -2.60
C ASP A 142 -12.57 9.25 -2.20
N LYS A 143 -12.98 9.80 -1.04
CA LYS A 143 -12.43 11.04 -0.49
C LYS A 143 -10.92 10.96 -0.27
N CYS A 144 -10.43 9.87 0.33
CA CYS A 144 -9.01 9.67 0.59
C CYS A 144 -8.18 9.58 -0.70
N LEU A 145 -8.65 8.81 -1.69
CA LEU A 145 -7.98 8.68 -2.98
C LEU A 145 -7.98 10.01 -3.75
N GLY A 146 -9.09 10.75 -3.74
CA GLY A 146 -9.18 12.09 -4.32
C GLY A 146 -8.18 13.06 -3.68
N ALA A 147 -8.16 13.13 -2.34
CA ALA A 147 -7.21 13.95 -1.59
C ALA A 147 -5.74 13.61 -1.90
N PHE A 148 -5.42 12.32 -2.04
CA PHE A 148 -4.08 11.89 -2.43
C PHE A 148 -3.73 12.31 -3.85
N GLY A 149 -4.65 12.16 -4.81
CA GLY A 149 -4.48 12.67 -6.17
C GLY A 149 -4.19 14.17 -6.22
N ASP A 150 -4.95 14.97 -5.46
CA ASP A 150 -4.74 16.42 -5.34
C ASP A 150 -3.40 16.78 -4.71
N ALA A 151 -2.95 16.04 -3.71
CA ALA A 151 -1.63 16.22 -3.11
C ALA A 151 -0.51 15.92 -4.13
N LEU A 152 -0.65 14.86 -4.93
CA LEU A 152 0.31 14.54 -5.98
C LEU A 152 0.37 15.64 -7.06
N HIS A 153 -0.77 16.21 -7.45
CA HIS A 153 -0.82 17.36 -8.36
C HIS A 153 -0.10 18.59 -7.78
N GLN A 154 -0.34 18.91 -6.51
CA GLN A 154 0.34 20.03 -5.84
C GLN A 154 1.87 19.83 -5.79
N LEU A 155 2.31 18.57 -5.64
CA LEU A 155 3.72 18.19 -5.62
C LEU A 155 4.34 18.03 -7.03
N GLY A 156 3.53 18.05 -8.10
CA GLY A 156 3.97 17.78 -9.48
C GLY A 156 4.46 16.35 -9.69
N LEU A 157 3.83 15.38 -9.01
CA LEU A 157 4.22 13.97 -8.98
C LEU A 157 3.17 13.04 -9.59
N GLU A 158 2.09 13.57 -10.16
CA GLU A 158 0.97 12.79 -10.70
C GLU A 158 1.40 11.78 -11.77
N ASN A 159 2.39 12.11 -12.60
CA ASN A 159 2.90 11.22 -13.65
C ASN A 159 3.93 10.21 -13.13
N ASN A 160 4.38 10.36 -11.90
CA ASN A 160 5.46 9.56 -11.29
C ASN A 160 4.93 8.54 -10.28
N VAL A 161 3.64 8.61 -9.94
CA VAL A 161 3.00 7.77 -8.92
C VAL A 161 1.75 7.13 -9.52
N THR A 162 1.67 5.81 -9.39
CA THR A 162 0.46 5.04 -9.69
C THR A 162 -0.05 4.43 -8.39
N THR A 163 -1.29 4.76 -8.02
CA THR A 163 -1.98 4.21 -6.86
C THR A 163 -2.92 3.11 -7.31
N CYS A 164 -2.96 2.02 -6.56
CA CYS A 164 -3.74 0.86 -6.93
C CYS A 164 -4.30 0.16 -5.69
N THR A 165 -5.52 -0.37 -5.74
CA THR A 165 -6.09 -1.15 -4.62
C THR A 165 -5.86 -2.65 -4.81
N ILE A 166 -5.73 -3.36 -3.69
CA ILE A 166 -5.63 -4.82 -3.64
C ILE A 166 -6.52 -5.28 -2.49
N SER A 167 -7.16 -6.44 -2.65
CA SER A 167 -7.94 -7.11 -1.60
C SER A 167 -7.63 -8.60 -1.63
N ASP A 168 -7.64 -9.24 -0.47
CA ASP A 168 -7.44 -10.68 -0.34
C ASP A 168 -8.67 -11.49 -0.77
N PHE A 169 -9.86 -10.89 -0.69
CA PHE A 169 -11.14 -11.53 -1.02
C PHE A 169 -12.16 -10.54 -1.60
N GLY A 170 -13.14 -11.11 -2.31
CA GLY A 170 -14.40 -10.46 -2.64
C GLY A 170 -15.52 -10.93 -1.70
N ARG A 171 -16.78 -10.65 -2.03
CA ARG A 171 -17.95 -11.13 -1.26
C ARG A 171 -18.86 -11.99 -2.13
N SER A 172 -19.51 -12.99 -1.52
CA SER A 172 -20.55 -13.76 -2.22
C SER A 172 -21.76 -12.88 -2.53
N ILE A 173 -22.50 -13.23 -3.59
CA ILE A 173 -23.72 -12.52 -4.01
C ILE A 173 -24.85 -12.76 -2.99
N THR A 174 -24.96 -13.98 -2.49
CA THR A 174 -26.06 -14.40 -1.62
C THR A 174 -25.75 -14.14 -0.14
N PRO A 175 -26.74 -13.64 0.64
CA PRO A 175 -26.59 -13.49 2.08
C PRO A 175 -26.48 -14.82 2.82
N ASN A 176 -25.63 -14.85 3.85
CA ASN A 176 -25.51 -15.93 4.83
C ASN A 176 -25.74 -15.35 6.24
N GLY A 177 -26.96 -15.48 6.75
CA GLY A 177 -27.35 -14.90 8.04
C GLY A 177 -27.45 -13.37 7.99
N ALA A 178 -26.62 -12.68 8.77
CA ALA A 178 -26.60 -11.21 8.84
C ALA A 178 -25.69 -10.56 7.78
N GLY A 179 -24.87 -11.34 7.08
CA GLY A 179 -23.87 -10.87 6.12
C GLY A 179 -23.81 -11.73 4.86
N THR A 180 -22.63 -11.86 4.28
CA THR A 180 -22.32 -12.72 3.12
C THR A 180 -21.09 -13.57 3.42
N ASP A 181 -20.74 -14.55 2.59
CA ASP A 181 -19.47 -15.26 2.70
C ASP A 181 -18.37 -14.54 1.91
N HIS A 182 -17.13 -15.03 2.04
CA HIS A 182 -16.03 -14.62 1.18
C HIS A 182 -16.25 -15.10 -0.26
N GLY A 183 -15.92 -14.23 -1.20
CA GLY A 183 -15.99 -14.46 -2.64
C GLY A 183 -14.62 -14.28 -3.30
N TRP A 184 -14.57 -14.53 -4.60
CA TRP A 184 -13.35 -14.46 -5.39
C TRP A 184 -13.26 -13.18 -6.22
N GLY A 185 -14.31 -12.84 -6.96
CA GLY A 185 -14.42 -11.62 -7.75
C GLY A 185 -14.54 -10.34 -6.93
N SER A 186 -13.82 -9.31 -7.34
CA SER A 186 -13.90 -7.96 -6.81
C SER A 186 -13.51 -6.93 -7.88
N HIS A 187 -13.61 -5.64 -7.56
CA HIS A 187 -13.10 -4.56 -8.37
C HIS A 187 -11.84 -3.97 -7.72
N ALA A 188 -10.80 -3.75 -8.53
CA ALA A 188 -9.62 -3.00 -8.14
C ALA A 188 -9.64 -1.63 -8.83
N PHE A 189 -9.21 -0.60 -8.12
CA PHE A 189 -9.06 0.75 -8.66
C PHE A 189 -7.59 1.01 -8.96
N VAL A 190 -7.33 1.70 -10.07
CA VAL A 190 -6.00 2.17 -10.46
C VAL A 190 -6.12 3.63 -10.87
N MET A 191 -5.23 4.47 -10.34
CA MET A 191 -5.23 5.91 -10.61
C MET A 191 -3.80 6.46 -10.64
N GLY A 192 -3.62 7.58 -11.34
CA GLY A 192 -2.32 8.23 -11.54
C GLY A 192 -2.20 8.73 -12.97
N GLY A 193 -1.26 9.63 -13.22
CA GLY A 193 -1.05 10.26 -14.54
C GLY A 193 -0.58 9.28 -15.61
N ALA A 194 0.03 8.16 -15.22
CA ALA A 194 0.42 7.08 -16.13
C ALA A 194 -0.73 6.14 -16.50
N VAL A 195 -1.89 6.25 -15.83
CA VAL A 195 -3.01 5.32 -16.03
C VAL A 195 -3.86 5.79 -17.21
N ASN A 196 -4.10 4.89 -18.15
CA ASN A 196 -5.11 5.03 -19.21
C ASN A 196 -6.51 4.84 -18.61
N GLY A 197 -6.92 5.83 -17.81
CA GLY A 197 -8.17 5.82 -17.05
C GLY A 197 -9.42 6.05 -17.90
N GLY A 198 -10.58 6.01 -17.24
CA GLY A 198 -11.89 6.18 -17.89
C GLY A 198 -12.44 4.91 -18.55
N ASP A 199 -11.84 3.75 -18.26
CA ASP A 199 -12.24 2.45 -18.81
C ASP A 199 -12.24 1.35 -17.74
N ILE A 200 -12.92 0.23 -18.04
CA ILE A 200 -12.97 -0.97 -17.21
C ILE A 200 -12.17 -2.07 -17.89
N TYR A 201 -11.12 -2.55 -17.22
CA TYR A 201 -10.31 -3.65 -17.72
C TYR A 201 -10.80 -4.99 -17.15
N GLY A 202 -11.33 -5.84 -18.03
CA GLY A 202 -12.07 -7.06 -17.68
C GLY A 202 -13.51 -6.95 -18.13
N LEU A 203 -14.37 -7.83 -17.61
CA LEU A 203 -15.81 -7.82 -17.88
C LEU A 203 -16.58 -7.62 -16.57
N MET A 204 -17.59 -6.75 -16.62
CA MET A 204 -18.54 -6.64 -15.51
C MET A 204 -19.41 -7.90 -15.47
N PRO A 205 -19.47 -8.60 -14.33
CA PRO A 205 -20.24 -9.83 -14.20
C PRO A 205 -21.75 -9.53 -14.12
N GLU A 206 -22.57 -10.50 -14.50
CA GLU A 206 -23.97 -10.51 -14.09
C GLU A 206 -24.06 -10.87 -12.59
N ILE A 207 -24.54 -9.91 -11.78
CA ILE A 207 -24.75 -10.09 -10.33
C ILE A 207 -26.11 -10.74 -10.07
N ALA A 208 -26.16 -12.06 -10.17
CA ALA A 208 -27.34 -12.87 -9.87
C ALA A 208 -26.98 -14.24 -9.31
N ALA A 209 -27.86 -14.79 -8.46
CA ALA A 209 -27.76 -16.18 -8.02
C ALA A 209 -27.92 -17.11 -9.24
N ASN A 210 -26.97 -18.03 -9.44
CA ASN A 210 -26.83 -18.89 -10.64
C ASN A 210 -26.47 -18.17 -11.95
N SER A 211 -25.90 -16.97 -11.88
CA SER A 211 -25.25 -16.34 -13.02
C SER A 211 -24.18 -17.26 -13.64
N PRO A 212 -24.00 -17.27 -14.97
CA PRO A 212 -22.88 -17.97 -15.61
C PRO A 212 -21.51 -17.43 -15.18
N ASP A 213 -21.47 -16.21 -14.63
CA ASP A 213 -20.25 -15.56 -14.14
C ASP A 213 -19.94 -15.91 -12.68
N ALA A 214 -20.71 -16.82 -12.05
CA ALA A 214 -20.52 -17.22 -10.67
C ALA A 214 -20.54 -18.76 -10.50
N ILE A 215 -19.71 -19.27 -9.59
CA ILE A 215 -19.80 -20.64 -9.06
C ILE A 215 -20.12 -20.57 -7.58
N GLU A 216 -21.20 -21.22 -7.16
CA GLU A 216 -21.67 -21.22 -5.76
C GLU A 216 -21.78 -19.79 -5.20
N ASP A 217 -22.43 -18.90 -5.96
CA ASP A 217 -22.64 -17.47 -5.62
C ASP A 217 -21.35 -16.63 -5.47
N ARG A 218 -20.20 -17.16 -5.88
CA ARG A 218 -18.93 -16.43 -5.95
C ARG A 218 -18.65 -16.04 -7.39
N VAL A 219 -18.61 -14.73 -7.64
CA VAL A 219 -18.20 -14.17 -8.94
C VAL A 219 -16.81 -14.68 -9.31
N ILE A 220 -16.65 -15.13 -10.55
CA ILE A 220 -15.37 -15.55 -11.12
C ILE A 220 -14.74 -14.34 -11.81
N PRO A 221 -13.55 -13.88 -11.39
CA PRO A 221 -12.85 -12.81 -12.08
C PRO A 221 -12.52 -13.21 -13.53
N THR A 222 -12.80 -12.33 -14.48
CA THR A 222 -12.35 -12.47 -15.87
C THR A 222 -10.90 -12.01 -16.07
N THR A 223 -10.40 -11.25 -15.10
CA THR A 223 -9.03 -10.73 -15.04
C THR A 223 -8.39 -11.21 -13.74
N ALA A 224 -7.22 -11.86 -13.83
CA ALA A 224 -6.49 -12.30 -12.66
C ALA A 224 -5.73 -11.15 -11.99
N VAL A 225 -5.58 -11.24 -10.66
CA VAL A 225 -4.72 -10.32 -9.88
C VAL A 225 -3.30 -10.26 -10.43
N GLU A 226 -2.78 -11.36 -10.96
CA GLU A 226 -1.45 -11.40 -11.59
C GLU A 226 -1.39 -10.58 -12.89
N GLN A 227 -2.41 -10.61 -13.76
CA GLN A 227 -2.43 -9.78 -14.98
C GLN A 227 -2.48 -8.29 -14.63
N TYR A 228 -3.27 -7.96 -13.62
CA TYR A 228 -3.39 -6.62 -13.05
C TYR A 228 -2.05 -6.11 -12.48
N LEU A 229 -1.45 -6.85 -11.56
CA LEU A 229 -0.19 -6.45 -10.93
C LEU A 229 1.01 -6.52 -11.89
N ALA A 230 1.00 -7.43 -12.87
CA ALA A 230 2.03 -7.50 -13.91
C ALA A 230 2.04 -6.25 -14.80
N THR A 231 0.86 -5.68 -15.06
CA THR A 231 0.71 -4.43 -15.83
C THR A 231 1.37 -3.27 -15.10
N ILE A 232 1.10 -3.12 -13.79
CA ILE A 232 1.74 -2.11 -12.93
C ILE A 232 3.23 -2.37 -12.78
N ALA A 233 3.65 -3.62 -12.54
CA ALA A 233 5.05 -3.98 -12.38
C ALA A 233 5.86 -3.70 -13.67
N SER A 234 5.25 -3.88 -14.85
CA SER A 234 5.87 -3.51 -16.13
C SER A 234 6.17 -2.01 -16.19
N TRP A 235 5.20 -1.15 -15.84
CA TRP A 235 5.39 0.30 -15.75
C TRP A 235 6.44 0.67 -14.70
N PHE A 236 6.45 -0.05 -13.57
CA PHE A 236 7.47 0.09 -12.54
C PHE A 236 8.87 -0.37 -12.98
N GLY A 237 9.00 -0.97 -14.16
CA GLY A 237 10.27 -1.32 -14.80
C GLY A 237 10.70 -2.79 -14.64
N ALA A 238 9.80 -3.69 -14.26
CA ALA A 238 10.04 -5.12 -14.30
C ALA A 238 10.16 -5.60 -15.76
N SER A 239 11.21 -6.37 -16.07
CA SER A 239 11.34 -7.02 -17.37
C SER A 239 10.38 -8.20 -17.50
N SER A 240 10.14 -8.69 -18.72
CA SER A 240 9.31 -9.89 -18.93
C SER A 240 9.82 -11.11 -18.14
N ALA A 241 11.14 -11.24 -18.00
CA ALA A 241 11.75 -12.31 -17.20
C ALA A 241 11.51 -12.12 -15.70
N ASP A 242 11.52 -10.88 -15.19
CA ASP A 242 11.17 -10.59 -13.81
C ASP A 242 9.69 -10.93 -13.55
N LEU A 243 8.80 -10.60 -14.49
CA LEU A 243 7.37 -10.91 -14.38
C LEU A 243 7.11 -12.42 -14.30
N ASP A 244 7.85 -13.25 -15.03
CA ASP A 244 7.73 -14.72 -14.93
C ASP A 244 8.13 -15.25 -13.55
N VAL A 245 9.01 -14.53 -12.83
CA VAL A 245 9.45 -14.90 -11.48
C VAL A 245 8.48 -14.35 -10.42
N ILE A 246 7.99 -13.12 -10.59
CA ILE A 246 7.09 -12.45 -9.64
C ILE A 246 5.68 -13.06 -9.71
N PHE A 247 5.20 -13.35 -10.92
CA PHE A 247 3.85 -13.84 -11.20
C PHE A 247 3.93 -15.18 -11.94
N PRO A 248 4.15 -16.28 -11.20
CA PRO A 248 4.43 -17.57 -11.81
C PRO A 248 3.25 -18.14 -12.58
N ASN A 249 2.00 -17.74 -12.33
CA ASN A 249 0.84 -18.22 -13.09
C ASN A 249 0.53 -17.36 -14.32
N LEU A 250 1.25 -16.25 -14.53
CA LEU A 250 1.02 -15.31 -15.62
C LEU A 250 1.09 -15.97 -17.01
N HIS A 251 1.87 -17.04 -17.14
CA HIS A 251 1.97 -17.85 -18.37
C HIS A 251 0.66 -18.55 -18.75
N SER A 252 -0.29 -18.68 -17.82
CA SER A 252 -1.61 -19.27 -18.07
C SER A 252 -2.56 -18.33 -18.83
N PHE A 253 -2.19 -17.05 -18.97
CA PHE A 253 -3.04 -16.03 -19.57
C PHE A 253 -2.49 -15.59 -20.93
N PRO A 254 -3.32 -15.56 -21.99
CA PRO A 254 -2.89 -15.09 -23.31
C PRO A 254 -2.52 -13.61 -23.31
N GLN A 255 -3.24 -12.79 -22.53
CA GLN A 255 -2.93 -11.39 -22.30
C GLN A 255 -2.25 -11.23 -20.93
N ARG A 256 -0.93 -11.06 -20.93
CA ARG A 256 -0.14 -10.94 -19.70
C ARG A 256 -0.09 -9.52 -19.13
N ASN A 257 -0.17 -8.51 -20.00
CA ASN A 257 -0.22 -7.10 -19.65
C ASN A 257 -1.50 -6.50 -20.23
N LEU A 258 -2.26 -5.82 -19.39
CA LEU A 258 -3.59 -5.29 -19.69
C LEU A 258 -3.56 -3.94 -20.40
N GLY A 259 -2.40 -3.26 -20.43
CA GLY A 259 -2.19 -2.03 -21.18
C GLY A 259 -2.80 -0.77 -20.55
N PHE A 260 -3.24 -0.84 -19.30
CA PHE A 260 -3.88 0.29 -18.62
C PHE A 260 -2.89 1.31 -18.03
N VAL A 261 -1.58 1.09 -18.15
CA VAL A 261 -0.55 2.08 -17.79
C VAL A 261 0.44 2.27 -18.95
N SER A 262 0.92 3.51 -19.13
CA SER A 262 1.91 3.89 -20.16
C SER A 262 2.93 4.89 -19.66
#